data_AF-R4YJL6-F1
#
_entry.id   AF-R4YJL6-F1
#
_cell.length_a   1.000
_cell.length_b   1.000
_cell.length_c   1.000
_cell.angle_alpha   90.00
_cell.angle_beta   90.00
_cell.angle_gamma   90.00
#
_symmetry.space_group_name_H-M   'P 1'
#
loop_
_entity.id
_entity.type
_entity.pdbx_description
1 polymer ?
#
loop_
_entity_poly.entity_id
_entity_poly.type
_entity_poly.pdbx_seq_one_letter_code
_entity_poly.pdbx_strand_id
1 'polypeptide(L)'
;MKNGITISLLSLGLIACGGESSNKSGSPRASIKTEFSQNLRGPQTLPDLEKISVTEGDSLSLNTEASGSILEDSSVNLTFTAENTGLMTLFSASTDSNVVFSVTNNSDSTALEGQGRIEAPSPNESEETIYFKSLYFTVEQGSIYSIEVTSPEEAADFKLTLINGNRFIAPILVHPDSYLVSENYEEEKECEILNERSEFIETQIYSDAYHSYSVMNWKDGYHLKSIHARTGEVYEDAKGDTFYIGDERNDYEDYLVYKTNFETGAVSSYGTKHLTYTNEENGEIKRCIITHTMSGKVVL
;
A
#
# COMPACT_ATOMS: atom_id res chain seq x y z
N MET A 1 32.53 -16.80 59.51
CA MET A 1 32.37 -15.41 60.03
C MET A 1 32.80 -14.47 58.91
N LYS A 2 31.84 -13.98 58.12
CA LYS A 2 31.46 -12.55 58.04
C LYS A 2 32.67 -11.62 57.85
N ASN A 3 32.84 -11.09 56.63
CA ASN A 3 32.49 -9.70 56.30
C ASN A 3 32.70 -9.45 54.80
N GLY A 4 31.59 -9.11 54.12
CA GLY A 4 31.60 -8.61 52.75
C GLY A 4 31.96 -7.13 52.72
N ILE A 5 32.56 -6.71 51.62
CA ILE A 5 32.75 -5.30 51.28
C ILE A 5 32.06 -5.10 49.93
N THR A 6 30.86 -4.55 50.00
CA THR A 6 30.10 -4.02 48.87
C THR A 6 30.72 -2.69 48.46
N ILE A 7 31.20 -2.58 47.23
CA ILE A 7 31.62 -1.31 46.64
C ILE A 7 30.42 -0.77 45.85
N SER A 8 29.69 0.16 46.47
CA SER A 8 28.73 1.04 45.79
C SER A 8 29.50 2.05 44.95
N LEU A 9 29.44 1.91 43.62
CA LEU A 9 29.79 2.97 42.70
C LEU A 9 28.59 3.89 42.51
N LEU A 10 28.57 4.97 43.29
CA LEU A 10 27.84 6.20 42.93
C LEU A 10 28.56 6.84 41.74
N SER A 11 27.91 6.89 40.57
CA SER A 11 28.28 7.84 39.53
C SER A 11 27.27 8.97 39.51
N LEU A 12 27.75 10.11 40.03
CA LEU A 12 27.13 11.42 40.04
C LEU A 12 26.78 11.87 38.61
N GLY A 13 25.66 12.59 38.53
CA GLY A 13 25.16 13.16 37.30
C GLY A 13 26.08 14.21 36.68
N LEU A 14 26.02 14.26 35.36
CA LEU A 14 26.31 15.46 34.59
C LEU A 14 25.00 15.83 33.87
N ILE A 15 24.28 16.78 34.48
CA ILE A 15 23.23 17.53 33.80
C ILE A 15 23.96 18.53 32.91
N ALA A 16 23.98 18.29 31.60
CA ALA A 16 24.27 19.30 30.62
C ALA A 16 22.95 19.96 30.22
N CYS A 17 22.77 21.20 30.67
CA CYS A 17 21.74 22.12 30.25
C CYS A 17 22.21 22.80 28.95
N GLY A 18 21.42 22.78 27.88
CA GLY A 18 21.73 23.56 26.68
C GLY A 18 20.92 23.15 25.45
N GLY A 19 19.79 23.84 25.22
CA GLY A 19 19.05 23.80 23.95
C GLY A 19 17.54 23.80 24.12
N GLU A 20 16.95 24.96 24.45
CA GLU A 20 15.50 25.19 24.36
C GLU A 20 15.04 25.05 22.91
N SER A 21 14.39 23.93 22.61
CA SER A 21 13.39 23.81 21.55
C SER A 21 12.05 23.69 22.27
N SER A 22 11.12 24.58 21.97
CA SER A 22 9.81 24.71 22.61
C SER A 22 8.99 23.42 22.45
N ASN A 23 9.17 22.48 23.38
CA ASN A 23 8.29 21.33 23.55
C ASN A 23 6.93 21.83 24.03
N LYS A 24 5.94 21.80 23.14
CA LYS A 24 4.53 21.89 23.52
C LYS A 24 4.21 20.71 24.45
N SER A 25 4.15 21.04 25.74
CA SER A 25 3.60 20.28 26.87
C SER A 25 2.74 19.08 26.47
N GLY A 26 3.31 17.89 26.61
CA GLY A 26 2.59 16.61 26.52
C GLY A 26 1.60 16.47 27.67
N SER A 27 0.31 16.67 27.35
CA SER A 27 -0.76 15.98 28.05
C SER A 27 -0.46 14.47 28.02
N PRO A 28 -0.80 13.66 29.06
CA PRO A 28 -0.59 12.22 28.98
C PRO A 28 -1.31 11.72 27.73
N ARG A 29 -0.56 11.37 26.69
CA ARG A 29 -1.11 10.71 25.50
C ARG A 29 -1.74 9.44 26.04
N ALA A 30 -3.06 9.38 26.07
CA ALA A 30 -3.78 8.13 26.25
C ALA A 30 -3.07 7.11 25.36
N SER A 31 -2.70 5.95 25.91
CA SER A 31 -1.94 4.94 25.18
C SER A 31 -2.60 4.69 23.83
N ILE A 32 -1.97 5.17 22.76
CA ILE A 32 -2.48 5.01 21.40
C ILE A 32 -2.44 3.51 21.14
N LYS A 33 -3.60 2.91 20.83
CA LYS A 33 -3.62 1.52 20.37
C LYS A 33 -2.99 1.52 18.98
N THR A 34 -2.02 0.66 18.75
CA THR A 34 -1.31 0.55 17.46
C THR A 34 -1.27 -0.88 16.94
N GLU A 35 -1.90 -1.81 17.65
CA GLU A 35 -1.85 -3.24 17.36
C GLU A 35 -3.25 -3.81 17.22
N PHE A 36 -3.43 -4.69 16.24
CA PHE A 36 -4.66 -5.46 16.05
C PHE A 36 -4.58 -6.82 16.71
N SER A 37 -5.73 -7.46 16.89
CA SER A 37 -5.78 -8.88 17.25
C SER A 37 -4.99 -9.72 16.23
N GLN A 38 -4.34 -10.79 16.70
CA GLN A 38 -3.53 -11.69 15.88
C GLN A 38 -4.27 -12.19 14.61
N ASN A 39 -5.59 -12.30 14.67
CA ASN A 39 -6.41 -12.80 13.56
C ASN A 39 -6.42 -11.88 12.33
N LEU A 40 -6.14 -10.58 12.50
CA LEU A 40 -6.13 -9.61 11.39
C LEU A 40 -4.78 -9.53 10.68
N ARG A 41 -3.75 -10.23 11.18
CA ARG A 41 -2.41 -10.29 10.57
C ARG A 41 -2.32 -11.33 9.45
N GLY A 42 -3.29 -12.23 9.32
CA GLY A 42 -3.19 -13.33 8.34
C GLY A 42 -1.89 -14.18 8.45
N PRO A 43 -1.60 -15.00 7.44
CA PRO A 43 -0.45 -15.91 7.44
C PRO A 43 0.87 -15.21 7.10
N GLN A 44 1.95 -15.64 7.75
CA GLN A 44 3.33 -15.15 7.55
C GLN A 44 4.25 -16.15 6.85
N THR A 45 3.76 -17.34 6.54
CA THR A 45 4.51 -18.40 5.85
C THR A 45 3.77 -18.78 4.57
N LEU A 46 4.53 -19.10 3.52
CA LEU A 46 3.94 -19.68 2.31
C LEU A 46 3.22 -21.00 2.63
N PRO A 47 2.07 -21.28 1.99
CA PRO A 47 1.48 -22.61 2.02
C PRO A 47 2.33 -23.60 1.23
N ASP A 48 2.03 -24.89 1.38
CA ASP A 48 2.56 -25.90 0.46
C ASP A 48 2.04 -25.62 -0.96
N LEU A 49 2.95 -25.56 -1.93
CA LEU A 49 2.63 -25.23 -3.32
C LEU A 49 2.69 -26.46 -4.20
N GLU A 50 1.65 -26.66 -5.01
CA GLU A 50 1.70 -27.58 -6.15
C GLU A 50 2.44 -26.91 -7.31
N LYS A 51 3.42 -27.60 -7.89
CA LYS A 51 4.18 -27.08 -9.03
C LYS A 51 3.61 -27.64 -10.32
N ILE A 52 3.23 -26.76 -11.24
CA ILE A 52 2.68 -27.15 -12.54
C ILE A 52 3.36 -26.40 -13.69
N SER A 53 3.29 -26.99 -14.88
CA SER A 53 3.62 -26.30 -16.13
C SER A 53 2.34 -25.93 -16.84
N VAL A 54 2.28 -24.70 -17.37
CA VAL A 54 1.09 -24.14 -18.00
C VAL A 54 1.40 -23.54 -19.37
N THR A 55 0.36 -23.43 -20.18
CA THR A 55 0.32 -22.86 -21.52
C THR A 55 -0.95 -22.02 -21.69
N GLU A 56 -1.10 -21.38 -22.86
CA GLU A 56 -2.27 -20.56 -23.19
C GLU A 56 -3.60 -21.29 -22.93
N GLY A 57 -4.49 -20.63 -22.18
CA GLY A 57 -5.83 -21.11 -21.88
C GLY A 57 -5.92 -22.08 -20.70
N ASP A 58 -4.79 -22.44 -20.07
CA ASP A 58 -4.81 -23.29 -18.88
C ASP A 58 -5.44 -22.59 -17.67
N SER A 59 -5.90 -23.38 -16.70
CA SER A 59 -6.47 -22.86 -15.45
C SER A 59 -5.56 -23.10 -14.25
N LEU A 60 -5.40 -22.07 -13.42
CA LEU A 60 -4.69 -22.13 -12.15
C LEU A 60 -5.65 -22.52 -11.03
N SER A 61 -5.15 -23.33 -10.12
CA SER A 61 -5.77 -23.57 -8.81
C SER A 61 -5.08 -22.72 -7.74
N LEU A 62 -5.74 -22.62 -6.58
CA LEU A 62 -5.14 -21.96 -5.42
C LEU A 62 -3.96 -22.79 -4.89
N ASN A 63 -2.95 -22.12 -4.33
CA ASN A 63 -1.72 -22.74 -3.81
C ASN A 63 -0.92 -23.47 -4.88
N THR A 64 -0.84 -22.85 -6.06
CA THR A 64 -0.10 -23.38 -7.21
C THR A 64 1.02 -22.42 -7.61
N GLU A 65 2.21 -22.97 -7.87
CA GLU A 65 3.31 -22.32 -8.59
C GLU A 65 3.28 -22.80 -10.04
N ALA A 66 2.83 -21.94 -10.94
CA ALA A 66 2.74 -22.18 -12.37
C ALA A 66 4.01 -21.70 -13.07
N SER A 67 4.52 -22.51 -14.00
CA SER A 67 5.68 -22.19 -14.81
C SER A 67 5.36 -22.31 -16.30
N GLY A 68 5.88 -21.39 -17.10
CA GLY A 68 5.67 -21.39 -18.55
C GLY A 68 6.63 -20.44 -19.26
N SER A 69 6.45 -20.30 -20.56
CA SER A 69 7.26 -19.45 -21.43
C SER A 69 6.35 -18.54 -22.26
N ILE A 70 6.75 -17.29 -22.43
CA ILE A 70 6.05 -16.28 -23.24
C ILE A 70 6.98 -15.88 -24.39
N LEU A 71 6.45 -15.82 -25.59
CA LEU A 71 7.19 -15.30 -26.75
C LEU A 71 7.32 -13.78 -26.66
N GLU A 72 8.32 -13.22 -27.33
CA GLU A 72 8.48 -11.75 -27.48
C GLU A 72 7.20 -11.14 -28.06
N ASP A 73 6.82 -9.96 -27.56
CA ASP A 73 5.60 -9.23 -27.96
C ASP A 73 4.31 -10.07 -27.84
N SER A 74 4.27 -11.02 -26.90
CA SER A 74 3.16 -11.94 -26.72
C SER A 74 2.65 -11.99 -25.29
N SER A 75 1.52 -12.68 -25.10
CA SER A 75 0.91 -12.94 -23.80
C SER A 75 0.47 -14.39 -23.67
N VAL A 76 0.44 -14.85 -22.41
CA VAL A 76 -0.17 -16.10 -21.99
C VAL A 76 -1.35 -15.74 -21.09
N ASN A 77 -2.56 -16.14 -21.48
CA ASN A 77 -3.77 -15.99 -20.69
C ASN A 77 -4.06 -17.28 -19.94
N LEU A 78 -4.12 -17.15 -18.62
CA LEU A 78 -4.52 -18.21 -17.71
C LEU A 78 -5.87 -17.85 -17.09
N THR A 79 -6.59 -18.84 -16.60
CA THR A 79 -7.87 -18.61 -15.91
C THR A 79 -7.85 -19.13 -14.48
N PHE A 80 -8.57 -18.49 -13.59
CA PHE A 80 -8.74 -18.95 -12.21
C PHE A 80 -10.20 -18.83 -11.81
N THR A 81 -10.74 -19.87 -11.19
CA THR A 81 -12.09 -19.82 -10.60
C THR A 81 -11.97 -19.73 -9.09
N ALA A 82 -12.54 -18.67 -8.51
CA ALA A 82 -12.48 -18.46 -7.08
C ALA A 82 -13.36 -19.46 -6.32
N GLU A 83 -12.76 -20.36 -5.55
CA GLU A 83 -13.51 -21.34 -4.74
C GLU A 83 -14.20 -20.70 -3.54
N ASN A 84 -13.64 -19.60 -3.02
CA ASN A 84 -14.11 -18.87 -1.86
C ASN A 84 -13.94 -17.37 -2.07
N THR A 85 -14.82 -16.57 -1.47
CA THR A 85 -14.66 -15.11 -1.40
C THR A 85 -13.52 -14.76 -0.46
N GLY A 86 -12.61 -13.88 -0.87
CA GLY A 86 -11.51 -13.44 -0.01
C GLY A 86 -10.41 -12.68 -0.74
N LEU A 87 -9.39 -12.29 0.02
CA LEU A 87 -8.18 -11.68 -0.51
C LEU A 87 -7.27 -12.75 -1.12
N MET A 88 -6.84 -12.53 -2.36
CA MET A 88 -5.87 -13.35 -3.06
C MET A 88 -4.57 -12.55 -3.25
N THR A 89 -3.47 -13.27 -3.36
CA THR A 89 -2.17 -12.73 -3.77
C THR A 89 -1.68 -13.51 -4.97
N LEU A 90 -1.40 -12.79 -6.05
CA LEU A 90 -0.71 -13.30 -7.22
C LEU A 90 0.69 -12.69 -7.23
N PHE A 91 1.73 -13.50 -7.28
CA PHE A 91 3.09 -12.97 -7.34
C PHE A 91 4.00 -13.76 -8.28
N SER A 92 4.97 -13.07 -8.86
CA SER A 92 5.95 -13.65 -9.75
C SER A 92 7.28 -13.85 -9.03
N ALA A 93 7.76 -15.09 -9.06
CA ALA A 93 9.11 -15.48 -8.64
C ALA A 93 10.07 -15.57 -9.84
N SER A 94 9.68 -14.98 -10.98
CA SER A 94 10.51 -14.92 -12.18
C SER A 94 11.72 -14.02 -11.94
N THR A 95 12.90 -14.46 -12.36
CA THR A 95 14.11 -13.62 -12.35
C THR A 95 14.14 -12.64 -13.52
N ASP A 96 13.29 -12.87 -14.51
CA ASP A 96 13.17 -12.02 -15.69
C ASP A 96 12.35 -10.76 -15.38
N SER A 97 12.96 -9.59 -15.60
CA SER A 97 12.32 -8.32 -15.34
C SER A 97 11.25 -7.93 -16.35
N ASN A 98 11.21 -8.57 -17.52
CA ASN A 98 10.27 -8.30 -18.58
C ASN A 98 8.88 -8.92 -18.34
N VAL A 99 8.77 -9.90 -17.44
CA VAL A 99 7.49 -10.55 -17.11
C VAL A 99 6.56 -9.58 -16.38
N VAL A 100 5.45 -9.21 -16.99
CA VAL A 100 4.37 -8.40 -16.38
C VAL A 100 3.11 -9.26 -16.30
N PHE A 101 2.27 -9.03 -15.29
CA PHE A 101 0.99 -9.73 -15.20
C PHE A 101 -0.13 -8.83 -14.70
N SER A 102 -1.35 -9.10 -15.15
CA SER A 102 -2.57 -8.41 -14.74
C SER A 102 -3.66 -9.44 -14.44
N VAL A 103 -4.67 -9.04 -13.66
CA VAL A 103 -5.84 -9.87 -13.39
C VAL A 103 -7.07 -9.10 -13.81
N THR A 104 -8.01 -9.72 -14.52
CA THR A 104 -9.28 -9.10 -14.89
C THR A 104 -10.41 -9.98 -14.40
N ASN A 105 -11.41 -9.39 -13.74
CA ASN A 105 -12.62 -10.10 -13.42
C ASN A 105 -13.50 -10.23 -14.68
N ASN A 106 -13.79 -11.45 -15.10
CA ASN A 106 -14.54 -11.68 -16.34
C ASN A 106 -16.02 -11.28 -16.22
N SER A 107 -16.56 -11.12 -15.00
CA SER A 107 -17.98 -10.76 -14.80
C SER A 107 -18.28 -9.28 -15.00
N ASP A 108 -17.32 -8.39 -14.73
CA ASP A 108 -17.51 -6.94 -14.80
C ASP A 108 -16.46 -6.23 -15.67
N SER A 109 -15.52 -6.98 -16.26
CA SER A 109 -14.42 -6.45 -17.09
C SER A 109 -13.57 -5.40 -16.39
N THR A 110 -13.59 -5.36 -15.05
CA THR A 110 -12.69 -4.50 -14.29
C THR A 110 -11.30 -5.13 -14.28
N ALA A 111 -10.34 -4.43 -14.90
CA ALA A 111 -8.94 -4.79 -14.82
C ALA A 111 -8.43 -4.45 -13.42
N LEU A 112 -8.08 -5.49 -12.66
CA LEU A 112 -7.34 -5.40 -11.41
C LEU A 112 -5.86 -5.46 -11.80
N GLU A 113 -5.33 -4.32 -12.23
CA GLU A 113 -3.95 -4.25 -12.70
C GLU A 113 -2.96 -4.41 -11.55
N GLY A 114 -2.16 -5.47 -11.64
CA GLY A 114 -1.03 -5.71 -10.76
C GLY A 114 0.24 -5.15 -11.34
N GLN A 115 0.53 -3.88 -11.14
CA GLN A 115 1.84 -3.34 -11.52
C GLN A 115 2.86 -3.66 -10.43
N GLY A 116 3.42 -4.87 -10.48
CA GLY A 116 4.59 -5.23 -9.69
C GLY A 116 5.83 -4.54 -10.27
N ARG A 117 6.43 -3.62 -9.52
CA ARG A 117 7.72 -3.03 -9.89
C ARG A 117 8.84 -3.92 -9.35
N ILE A 118 9.75 -4.38 -10.22
CA ILE A 118 11.07 -4.81 -9.75
C ILE A 118 11.84 -3.54 -9.52
N GLU A 119 12.17 -3.27 -8.27
CA GLU A 119 13.35 -2.50 -8.01
C GLU A 119 14.39 -3.48 -7.52
N ALA A 120 15.50 -3.56 -8.27
CA ALA A 120 16.67 -4.27 -7.79
C ALA A 120 17.00 -3.74 -6.38
N PRO A 121 17.34 -4.61 -5.43
CA PRO A 121 17.76 -4.18 -4.10
C PRO A 121 18.87 -3.14 -4.28
N SER A 122 18.76 -2.03 -3.55
CA SER A 122 19.80 -1.01 -3.53
C SER A 122 21.11 -1.70 -3.13
N PRO A 123 22.24 -1.50 -3.83
CA PRO A 123 23.50 -2.16 -3.51
C PRO A 123 24.04 -1.82 -2.10
N ASN A 124 23.39 -0.89 -1.40
CA ASN A 124 23.72 -0.49 -0.03
C ASN A 124 22.82 -1.13 1.05
N GLU A 125 21.80 -1.90 0.68
CA GLU A 125 20.96 -2.63 1.64
C GLU A 125 21.57 -4.01 1.88
N SER A 126 22.35 -4.12 2.96
CA SER A 126 22.80 -5.41 3.48
C SER A 126 21.62 -6.09 4.17
N GLU A 127 20.84 -6.89 3.43
CA GLU A 127 20.17 -8.13 3.85
C GLU A 127 19.19 -8.60 2.75
N GLU A 128 19.06 -9.92 2.63
CA GLU A 128 18.33 -10.70 1.60
C GLU A 128 16.82 -10.38 1.51
N THR A 129 16.46 -9.17 1.12
CA THR A 129 15.05 -8.81 0.89
C THR A 129 14.66 -9.21 -0.53
N ILE A 130 13.98 -10.35 -0.67
CA ILE A 130 13.42 -10.81 -1.95
C ILE A 130 12.15 -9.99 -2.23
N TYR A 131 12.23 -9.07 -3.20
CA TYR A 131 11.06 -8.34 -3.69
C TYR A 131 10.40 -9.14 -4.81
N PHE A 132 9.17 -9.60 -4.58
CA PHE A 132 8.36 -10.23 -5.63
C PHE A 132 7.48 -9.17 -6.31
N LYS A 133 7.32 -9.27 -7.64
CA LYS A 133 6.21 -8.58 -8.30
C LYS A 133 4.93 -9.20 -7.78
N SER A 134 4.07 -8.44 -7.10
CA SER A 134 2.86 -8.95 -6.46
C SER A 134 1.64 -8.07 -6.69
N LEU A 135 0.48 -8.71 -6.78
CA LEU A 135 -0.84 -8.11 -6.82
C LEU A 135 -1.69 -8.70 -5.69
N TYR A 136 -2.40 -7.82 -4.98
CA TYR A 136 -3.46 -8.20 -4.04
C TYR A 136 -4.80 -7.80 -4.64
N PHE A 137 -5.76 -8.71 -4.59
CA PHE A 137 -7.08 -8.47 -5.13
C PHE A 137 -8.12 -9.30 -4.37
N THR A 138 -9.34 -8.78 -4.28
CA THR A 138 -10.45 -9.50 -3.67
C THR A 138 -11.18 -10.27 -4.75
N VAL A 139 -11.49 -11.53 -4.46
CA VAL A 139 -12.27 -12.40 -5.34
C VAL A 139 -13.61 -12.75 -4.73
N GLU A 140 -14.58 -13.02 -5.59
CA GLU A 140 -15.91 -13.50 -5.21
C GLU A 140 -16.07 -14.97 -5.56
N GLN A 141 -16.63 -15.75 -4.64
CA GLN A 141 -16.86 -17.17 -4.86
C GLN A 141 -17.65 -17.46 -6.15
N GLY A 142 -17.10 -18.34 -6.99
CA GLY A 142 -17.69 -18.77 -8.26
C GLY A 142 -17.35 -17.87 -9.44
N SER A 143 -16.76 -16.69 -9.22
CA SER A 143 -16.31 -15.80 -10.29
C SER A 143 -15.05 -16.34 -10.97
N ILE A 144 -14.94 -16.08 -12.27
CA ILE A 144 -13.81 -16.47 -13.11
C ILE A 144 -12.98 -15.24 -13.41
N TYR A 145 -11.68 -15.35 -13.18
CA TYR A 145 -10.70 -14.30 -13.41
C TYR A 145 -9.77 -14.73 -14.53
N SER A 146 -9.43 -13.79 -15.41
CA SER A 146 -8.37 -13.96 -16.40
C SER A 146 -7.08 -13.37 -15.87
N ILE A 147 -5.99 -14.11 -16.01
CA ILE A 147 -4.64 -13.70 -15.62
C ILE A 147 -3.84 -13.60 -16.91
N GLU A 148 -3.54 -12.39 -17.33
CA GLU A 148 -2.68 -12.16 -18.49
C GLU A 148 -1.24 -12.04 -18.01
N VAL A 149 -0.33 -12.81 -18.59
CA VAL A 149 1.11 -12.72 -18.37
C VAL A 149 1.78 -12.31 -19.67
N THR A 150 2.45 -11.16 -19.70
CA THR A 150 3.04 -10.58 -20.90
C THR A 150 4.55 -10.45 -20.80
N SER A 151 5.20 -10.38 -21.96
CA SER A 151 6.64 -10.19 -22.09
C SER A 151 6.91 -9.16 -23.20
N PRO A 152 6.85 -7.85 -22.89
CA PRO A 152 6.84 -6.79 -23.90
C PRO A 152 8.12 -6.64 -24.72
N GLU A 153 9.30 -6.89 -24.15
CA GLU A 153 10.57 -6.59 -24.86
C GLU A 153 11.29 -7.80 -25.44
N GLU A 154 11.28 -8.94 -24.74
CA GLU A 154 11.97 -10.18 -25.12
C GLU A 154 11.13 -11.40 -24.74
N ALA A 155 11.42 -12.57 -25.32
CA ALA A 155 10.83 -13.81 -24.84
C ALA A 155 11.31 -14.12 -23.41
N ALA A 156 10.41 -14.54 -22.53
CA ALA A 156 10.72 -14.78 -21.13
C ALA A 156 10.09 -16.07 -20.59
N ASP A 157 10.81 -16.74 -19.69
CA ASP A 157 10.21 -17.76 -18.83
C ASP A 157 9.58 -17.09 -17.61
N PHE A 158 8.38 -17.53 -17.24
CA PHE A 158 7.68 -17.03 -16.06
C PHE A 158 7.45 -18.11 -15.00
N LYS A 159 7.41 -17.66 -13.75
CA LYS A 159 6.98 -18.40 -12.56
C LYS A 159 5.99 -17.53 -11.79
N LEU A 160 4.74 -17.98 -11.72
CA LEU A 160 3.63 -17.26 -11.14
C LEU A 160 2.99 -18.09 -10.04
N THR A 161 2.75 -17.52 -8.88
CA THR A 161 2.14 -18.21 -7.74
C THR A 161 0.87 -17.51 -7.31
N LEU A 162 -0.21 -18.29 -7.17
CA LEU A 162 -1.51 -17.81 -6.69
C LEU A 162 -1.83 -18.45 -5.33
N ILE A 163 -2.03 -17.61 -4.31
CA ILE A 163 -2.32 -18.03 -2.93
C ILE A 163 -3.38 -17.11 -2.31
N ASN A 164 -3.93 -17.51 -1.15
CA ASN A 164 -4.66 -16.59 -0.29
C ASN A 164 -3.75 -15.45 0.17
N GLY A 165 -4.33 -14.30 0.52
CA GLY A 165 -3.64 -13.13 1.08
C GLY A 165 -2.56 -13.51 2.10
N ASN A 166 -1.30 -13.18 1.83
CA ASN A 166 -0.16 -13.64 2.63
C ASN A 166 0.90 -12.55 2.81
N ARG A 167 1.42 -12.41 4.04
CA ARG A 167 2.42 -11.39 4.40
C ARG A 167 3.82 -11.71 3.89
N PHE A 168 4.12 -12.98 3.63
CA PHE A 168 5.43 -13.41 3.16
C PHE A 168 5.86 -12.71 1.86
N ILE A 169 4.91 -12.34 1.02
CA ILE A 169 5.16 -11.82 -0.33
C ILE A 169 5.68 -10.38 -0.32
N ALA A 170 5.26 -9.58 0.66
CA ALA A 170 5.63 -8.18 0.77
C ALA A 170 6.46 -7.97 2.05
N PRO A 171 7.79 -7.77 1.95
CA PRO A 171 8.66 -7.54 3.11
C PRO A 171 8.18 -6.41 4.02
N ILE A 172 7.53 -5.39 3.43
CA ILE A 172 6.94 -4.29 4.19
C ILE A 172 5.79 -4.75 5.10
N LEU A 173 5.05 -5.80 4.70
CA LEU A 173 4.07 -6.48 5.53
C LEU A 173 4.71 -7.52 6.45
N VAL A 174 5.95 -7.98 6.20
CA VAL A 174 6.66 -8.84 7.16
C VAL A 174 6.98 -8.06 8.45
N HIS A 175 7.18 -6.75 8.37
CA HIS A 175 7.27 -5.91 9.57
C HIS A 175 6.00 -6.10 10.43
N PRO A 176 6.13 -6.46 11.73
CA PRO A 176 5.00 -6.94 12.53
C PRO A 176 3.91 -5.88 12.74
N ASP A 177 4.23 -4.61 12.53
CA ASP A 177 3.34 -3.48 12.81
C ASP A 177 2.80 -2.80 11.55
N SER A 178 3.14 -3.33 10.36
CA SER A 178 2.52 -2.95 9.09
C SER A 178 1.27 -3.77 8.82
N TYR A 179 0.28 -3.17 8.17
CA TYR A 179 -0.95 -3.85 7.79
C TYR A 179 -1.37 -3.41 6.39
N LEU A 180 -1.91 -4.35 5.60
CA LEU A 180 -2.56 -4.06 4.35
C LEU A 180 -3.99 -3.62 4.62
N VAL A 181 -4.36 -2.45 4.10
CA VAL A 181 -5.70 -1.91 4.21
C VAL A 181 -6.33 -1.91 2.83
N SER A 182 -7.50 -2.52 2.73
CA SER A 182 -8.37 -2.42 1.55
C SER A 182 -9.23 -1.17 1.68
N GLU A 183 -9.23 -0.32 0.67
CA GLU A 183 -9.77 1.03 0.74
C GLU A 183 -10.67 1.32 -0.46
N ASN A 184 -11.85 1.89 -0.19
CA ASN A 184 -12.73 2.46 -1.19
C ASN A 184 -12.72 3.98 -1.00
N TYR A 185 -12.31 4.68 -2.03
CA TYR A 185 -12.25 6.14 -2.09
C TYR A 185 -13.43 6.68 -2.87
N GLU A 186 -13.96 7.79 -2.37
CA GLU A 186 -14.83 8.71 -3.09
C GLU A 186 -14.15 10.07 -3.06
N GLU A 187 -13.84 10.61 -4.23
CA GLU A 187 -13.23 11.93 -4.40
C GLU A 187 -14.20 12.85 -5.15
N GLU A 188 -14.39 14.04 -4.61
CA GLU A 188 -15.06 15.14 -5.29
C GLU A 188 -14.05 16.26 -5.53
N LYS A 189 -13.91 16.68 -6.78
CA LYS A 189 -12.95 17.70 -7.19
C LYS A 189 -13.68 18.85 -7.86
N GLU A 190 -13.65 20.02 -7.22
CA GLU A 190 -14.15 21.28 -7.76
C GLU A 190 -12.96 22.14 -8.18
N CYS A 191 -12.90 22.52 -9.46
CA CYS A 191 -11.82 23.33 -10.01
C CYS A 191 -12.32 24.59 -10.67
N GLU A 192 -11.82 25.74 -10.22
CA GLU A 192 -11.95 27.01 -10.91
C GLU A 192 -10.86 27.14 -11.98
N ILE A 193 -11.25 27.47 -13.21
CA ILE A 193 -10.35 27.78 -14.31
C ILE A 193 -10.31 29.30 -14.48
N LEU A 194 -9.11 29.86 -14.43
CA LEU A 194 -8.84 31.28 -14.59
C LEU A 194 -7.93 31.51 -15.80
N ASN A 195 -8.09 32.64 -16.48
CA ASN A 195 -7.16 33.05 -17.53
C ASN A 195 -5.81 33.55 -16.95
N GLU A 196 -4.87 33.91 -17.82
CA GLU A 196 -3.55 34.47 -17.45
C GLU A 196 -3.63 35.74 -16.55
N ARG A 197 -4.79 36.42 -16.52
CA ARG A 197 -5.06 37.61 -15.68
C ARG A 197 -5.77 37.28 -14.37
N SER A 198 -5.89 35.99 -14.04
CA SER A 198 -6.66 35.49 -12.89
C SER A 198 -8.15 35.84 -12.93
N GLU A 199 -8.71 36.04 -14.13
CA GLU A 199 -10.15 36.24 -14.31
C GLU A 199 -10.84 34.89 -14.50
N PHE A 200 -11.97 34.72 -13.82
CA PHE A 200 -12.76 33.49 -13.88
C PHE A 200 -13.26 33.19 -15.29
N ILE A 201 -13.07 31.95 -15.73
CA ILE A 201 -13.60 31.40 -16.98
C ILE A 201 -14.78 30.49 -16.67
N GLU A 202 -14.53 29.43 -15.89
CA GLU A 202 -15.53 28.41 -15.57
C GLU A 202 -15.18 27.61 -14.31
N THR A 203 -16.15 26.84 -13.82
CA THR A 203 -15.97 25.82 -12.78
C THR A 203 -16.20 24.44 -13.38
N GLN A 204 -15.31 23.51 -13.07
CA GLN A 204 -15.41 22.10 -13.43
C GLN A 204 -15.56 21.26 -12.17
N ILE A 205 -16.53 20.34 -12.15
CA ILE A 205 -16.77 19.43 -11.04
C ILE A 205 -16.58 18.00 -11.54
N TYR A 206 -15.79 17.23 -10.80
CA TYR A 206 -15.51 15.82 -11.06
C TYR A 206 -15.83 15.01 -9.81
N SER A 207 -16.29 13.79 -10.01
CA SER A 207 -16.46 12.82 -8.94
C SER A 207 -15.93 11.48 -9.43
N ASP A 208 -15.01 10.91 -8.66
CA ASP A 208 -14.37 9.64 -8.95
C ASP A 208 -14.53 8.73 -7.74
N ALA A 209 -14.77 7.44 -7.99
CA ALA A 209 -14.78 6.41 -6.96
C ALA A 209 -13.87 5.25 -7.40
N TYR A 210 -12.97 4.84 -6.53
CA TYR A 210 -12.00 3.79 -6.85
C TYR A 210 -11.64 2.95 -5.64
N HIS A 211 -11.18 1.73 -5.92
CA HIS A 211 -10.69 0.79 -4.93
C HIS A 211 -9.16 0.73 -4.97
N SER A 212 -8.51 0.66 -3.81
CA SER A 212 -7.06 0.47 -3.73
C SER A 212 -6.64 -0.27 -2.47
N TYR A 213 -5.37 -0.67 -2.43
CA TYR A 213 -4.74 -1.23 -1.25
C TYR A 213 -3.58 -0.34 -0.82
N SER A 214 -3.53 -0.02 0.47
CA SER A 214 -2.49 0.77 1.09
C SER A 214 -1.81 -0.02 2.22
N VAL A 215 -0.62 0.42 2.65
CA VAL A 215 0.04 -0.12 3.83
C VAL A 215 0.04 0.93 4.93
N MET A 216 -0.50 0.58 6.10
CA MET A 216 -0.51 1.44 7.27
C MET A 216 0.31 0.83 8.41
N ASN A 217 1.10 1.66 9.08
CA ASN A 217 1.78 1.32 10.30
C ASN A 217 1.54 2.42 11.34
N TRP A 218 0.56 2.19 12.20
CA TRP A 218 0.16 3.12 13.26
C TRP A 218 1.20 3.28 14.37
N LYS A 219 2.13 2.32 14.50
CA LYS A 219 3.16 2.33 15.53
C LYS A 219 4.36 3.20 15.13
N ASP A 220 4.87 2.96 13.93
CA ASP A 220 6.01 3.72 13.37
C ASP A 220 5.55 5.01 12.68
N GLY A 221 4.25 5.12 12.43
CA GLY A 221 3.60 6.38 12.12
C GLY A 221 3.58 6.72 10.63
N TYR A 222 3.41 5.73 9.75
CA TYR A 222 3.41 5.97 8.31
C TYR A 222 2.23 5.32 7.58
N HIS A 223 1.91 5.89 6.43
CA HIS A 223 0.92 5.40 5.46
C HIS A 223 1.52 5.41 4.05
N LEU A 224 1.49 4.27 3.39
CA LEU A 224 1.96 4.09 2.02
C LEU A 224 0.75 3.83 1.14
N LYS A 225 0.49 4.73 0.19
CA LYS A 225 -0.64 4.62 -0.76
C LYS A 225 -0.56 3.40 -1.69
N SER A 226 0.55 2.66 -1.66
CA SER A 226 0.74 1.40 -2.38
C SER A 226 1.76 0.52 -1.64
N ILE A 227 1.60 -0.80 -1.72
CA ILE A 227 2.60 -1.79 -1.26
C ILE A 227 3.97 -1.64 -1.95
N HIS A 228 4.00 -0.99 -3.12
CA HIS A 228 5.20 -0.75 -3.93
C HIS A 228 5.78 0.65 -3.71
N ALA A 229 5.17 1.47 -2.83
CA ALA A 229 5.65 2.81 -2.56
C ALA A 229 6.95 2.77 -1.73
N ARG A 230 8.00 3.47 -2.19
CA ARG A 230 9.24 3.67 -1.42
C ARG A 230 9.09 4.72 -0.31
N THR A 231 8.18 5.66 -0.50
CA THR A 231 7.96 6.80 0.38
C THR A 231 6.49 6.89 0.73
N GLY A 232 6.21 7.08 2.00
CA GLY A 232 4.87 7.23 2.54
C GLY A 232 4.66 8.60 3.15
N GLU A 233 3.41 8.87 3.45
CA GLU A 233 3.01 9.98 4.30
C GLU A 233 3.26 9.58 5.77
N VAL A 234 3.59 10.56 6.60
CA VAL A 234 3.90 10.35 8.01
C VAL A 234 2.79 10.99 8.85
N TYR A 235 2.36 10.31 9.91
CA TYR A 235 1.39 10.88 10.84
C TYR A 235 2.03 12.00 11.65
N GLU A 236 1.49 13.20 11.55
CA GLU A 236 1.95 14.38 12.29
C GLU A 236 1.48 14.38 13.75
N ASP A 237 0.27 13.88 13.99
CA ASP A 237 -0.33 13.77 15.32
C ASP A 237 -1.23 12.53 15.40
N ALA A 238 -1.45 12.07 16.63
CA ALA A 238 -2.35 10.96 16.91
C ALA A 238 -3.05 11.15 18.27
N LYS A 239 -4.38 10.95 18.28
CA LYS A 239 -5.25 11.11 19.45
C LYS A 239 -6.20 9.93 19.56
N GLY A 240 -5.85 8.97 20.44
CA GLY A 240 -6.59 7.73 20.58
C GLY A 240 -6.56 6.93 19.29
N ASP A 241 -7.72 6.78 18.66
CA ASP A 241 -7.91 6.01 17.43
C ASP A 241 -7.88 6.89 16.16
N THR A 242 -7.44 8.14 16.27
CA THR A 242 -7.43 9.13 15.17
C THR A 242 -6.01 9.60 14.87
N PHE A 243 -5.64 9.60 13.59
CA PHE A 243 -4.31 9.91 13.07
C PHE A 243 -4.42 11.01 12.01
N TYR A 244 -3.48 11.94 12.03
CA TYR A 244 -3.51 13.14 11.19
C TYR A 244 -2.30 13.15 10.26
N ILE A 245 -2.53 13.39 8.97
CA ILE A 245 -1.49 13.67 7.98
C ILE A 245 -1.74 15.09 7.49
N GLY A 246 -0.70 15.92 7.56
CA GLY A 246 -0.66 17.25 6.98
C GLY A 246 0.53 17.34 6.03
N ASP A 247 0.33 17.93 4.85
CA ASP A 247 1.42 18.35 3.98
C ASP A 247 1.06 19.71 3.38
N GLU A 248 1.87 20.73 3.70
CA GLU A 248 1.72 22.09 3.20
C GLU A 248 2.97 22.48 2.41
N ARG A 249 2.78 22.65 1.10
CA ARG A 249 3.75 23.18 0.13
C ARG A 249 3.11 24.35 -0.62
N ASN A 250 3.91 25.18 -1.28
CA ASN A 250 3.46 26.48 -1.82
C ASN A 250 2.21 26.44 -2.73
N ASP A 251 1.96 25.32 -3.39
CA ASP A 251 0.88 25.07 -4.36
C ASP A 251 -0.03 23.90 -3.97
N TYR A 252 0.15 23.36 -2.76
CA TYR A 252 -0.39 22.09 -2.31
C TYR A 252 -0.65 22.12 -0.80
N GLU A 253 -1.91 21.97 -0.39
CA GLU A 253 -2.25 21.69 0.99
C GLU A 253 -3.04 20.39 1.03
N ASP A 254 -2.67 19.45 1.90
CA ASP A 254 -3.37 18.18 2.06
C ASP A 254 -3.53 17.87 3.55
N TYR A 255 -4.77 17.69 3.97
CA TYR A 255 -5.12 17.39 5.35
C TYR A 255 -5.97 16.12 5.38
N LEU A 256 -5.39 15.02 5.83
CA LEU A 256 -6.06 13.73 5.98
C LEU A 256 -6.27 13.41 7.45
N VAL A 257 -7.47 12.91 7.77
CA VAL A 257 -7.80 12.40 9.09
C VAL A 257 -8.23 10.95 8.98
N TYR A 258 -7.39 10.05 9.46
CA TYR A 258 -7.68 8.63 9.56
C TYR A 258 -8.25 8.29 10.92
N LYS A 259 -9.28 7.45 10.94
CA LYS A 259 -9.82 6.85 12.16
C LYS A 259 -9.85 5.34 12.02
N THR A 260 -9.32 4.66 13.04
CA THR A 260 -9.11 3.21 13.01
C THR A 260 -9.78 2.54 14.19
N ASN A 261 -10.66 1.58 13.93
CA ASN A 261 -11.17 0.69 14.96
C ASN A 261 -10.25 -0.53 15.09
N PHE A 262 -9.37 -0.52 16.10
CA PHE A 262 -8.41 -1.60 16.35
C PHE A 262 -9.04 -2.94 16.77
N GLU A 263 -10.33 -2.96 17.14
CA GLU A 263 -11.06 -4.19 17.46
C GLU A 263 -11.60 -4.87 16.21
N THR A 264 -12.05 -4.10 15.22
CA THR A 264 -12.71 -4.63 14.01
C THR A 264 -11.85 -4.58 12.74
N GLY A 265 -10.76 -3.81 12.75
CA GLY A 265 -9.97 -3.55 11.55
C GLY A 265 -10.54 -2.44 10.67
N ALA A 266 -11.70 -1.84 11.00
CA ALA A 266 -12.31 -0.82 10.17
C ALA A 266 -11.48 0.48 10.17
N VAL A 267 -11.25 1.03 8.99
CA VAL A 267 -10.54 2.29 8.79
C VAL A 267 -11.46 3.24 8.03
N SER A 268 -11.45 4.52 8.38
CA SER A 268 -12.10 5.56 7.60
C SER A 268 -11.18 6.76 7.50
N SER A 269 -11.19 7.44 6.36
CA SER A 269 -10.52 8.72 6.20
C SER A 269 -11.47 9.78 5.68
N TYR A 270 -11.22 11.02 6.04
CA TYR A 270 -11.77 12.18 5.36
C TYR A 270 -10.69 13.25 5.27
N GLY A 271 -10.82 14.14 4.31
CA GLY A 271 -9.90 15.25 4.21
C GLY A 271 -10.14 16.10 2.99
N THR A 272 -9.33 17.15 2.91
CA THR A 272 -9.42 18.16 1.87
C THR A 272 -8.03 18.50 1.41
N LYS A 273 -7.91 18.61 0.09
CA LYS A 273 -6.68 18.92 -0.61
C LYS A 273 -6.89 20.11 -1.53
N HIS A 274 -6.05 21.12 -1.38
CA HIS A 274 -6.02 22.30 -2.23
C HIS A 274 -4.86 22.19 -3.21
N LEU A 275 -5.15 22.40 -4.49
CA LEU A 275 -4.17 22.31 -5.57
C LEU A 275 -4.27 23.52 -6.48
N THR A 276 -3.13 24.14 -6.78
CA THR A 276 -3.08 25.17 -7.81
C THR A 276 -2.10 24.78 -8.90
N TYR A 277 -2.58 24.73 -10.14
CA TYR A 277 -1.76 24.47 -11.32
C TYR A 277 -1.77 25.70 -12.22
N THR A 278 -0.65 25.99 -12.88
CA THR A 278 -0.60 26.97 -13.97
C THR A 278 -0.14 26.24 -15.22
N ASN A 279 -0.94 26.32 -16.29
CA ASN A 279 -0.57 25.78 -17.58
C ASN A 279 0.50 26.67 -18.22
N GLU A 280 1.68 26.11 -18.46
CA GLU A 280 2.83 26.84 -19.01
C GLU A 280 2.60 27.33 -20.45
N GLU A 281 1.72 26.68 -21.21
CA GLU A 281 1.52 27.00 -22.63
C GLU A 281 0.61 28.21 -22.86
N ASN A 282 -0.41 28.39 -22.01
CA ASN A 282 -1.44 29.43 -22.19
C ASN A 282 -1.66 30.32 -20.95
N GLY A 283 -0.92 30.07 -19.86
CA GLY A 283 -1.02 30.83 -18.61
C GLY A 283 -2.30 30.61 -17.82
N GLU A 284 -3.16 29.65 -18.20
CA GLU A 284 -4.37 29.35 -17.45
C GLU A 284 -4.02 28.82 -16.06
N ILE A 285 -4.72 29.32 -15.05
CA ILE A 285 -4.57 28.87 -13.67
C ILE A 285 -5.77 28.01 -13.31
N LYS A 286 -5.51 26.77 -12.87
CA LYS A 286 -6.52 25.84 -12.38
C LYS A 286 -6.37 25.68 -10.88
N ARG A 287 -7.35 26.16 -10.11
CA ARG A 287 -7.40 26.02 -8.64
C ARG A 287 -8.44 24.99 -8.28
N CYS A 288 -8.03 23.91 -7.63
CA CYS A 288 -8.90 22.81 -7.27
C CYS A 288 -8.98 22.63 -5.76
N ILE A 289 -10.18 22.33 -5.29
CA ILE A 289 -10.45 21.76 -3.98
C ILE A 289 -10.88 20.31 -4.22
N ILE A 290 -10.14 19.37 -3.65
CA ILE A 290 -10.45 17.95 -3.67
C ILE A 290 -10.89 17.57 -2.27
N THR A 291 -12.10 17.05 -2.13
CA THR A 291 -12.56 16.41 -0.90
C THR A 291 -12.51 14.92 -1.13
N HIS A 292 -11.86 14.18 -0.23
CA HIS A 292 -11.94 12.73 -0.23
C HIS A 292 -12.63 12.22 1.01
N THR A 293 -13.30 11.10 0.81
CA THR A 293 -13.74 10.20 1.86
C THR A 293 -13.28 8.80 1.52
N MET A 294 -12.78 8.09 2.52
CA MET A 294 -12.38 6.70 2.36
C MET A 294 -13.04 5.85 3.43
N SER A 295 -13.52 4.69 3.03
CA SER A 295 -13.87 3.60 3.93
C SER A 295 -13.02 2.38 3.61
N GLY A 296 -12.54 1.69 4.64
CA GLY A 296 -11.60 0.62 4.46
C GLY A 296 -11.55 -0.36 5.61
N LYS A 297 -10.74 -1.38 5.44
CA LYS A 297 -10.57 -2.46 6.41
C LYS A 297 -9.16 -3.03 6.34
N VAL A 298 -8.56 -3.30 7.50
CA VAL A 298 -7.37 -4.14 7.62
C VAL A 298 -7.72 -5.55 7.14
N VAL A 299 -6.99 -6.00 6.12
CA VAL A 299 -7.19 -7.31 5.47
C VAL A 299 -5.99 -8.23 5.62
N LEU A 300 -4.81 -7.70 6.00
CA LEU A 300 -3.59 -8.47 6.20
C LEU A 300 -2.61 -7.77 7.15
#